data_AF-A0A7S2N7Q8-F1
#
_entry.id   AF-A0A7S2N7Q8-F1
#
_cell.length_a   1.000
_cell.length_b   1.000
_cell.length_c   1.000
_cell.angle_alpha   90.00
_cell.angle_beta   90.00
_cell.angle_gamma   90.00
#
_symmetry.space_group_name_H-M   'P 1'
#
loop_
_entity.id
_entity.type
_entity.pdbx_description
1 polymer ?
#
loop_
_entity_poly.entity_id
_entity_poly.type
_entity_poly.pdbx_seq_one_letter_code
_entity_poly.pdbx_strand_id
1 'polypeptide(L)'
;AAAAAALRPAFAEEKFVAKRATDASQLVGSGGLSSYNELKLKSALKELAEAPVSTDIKPSVDIISTVLPLITQNQVPDSAKISKATDAISNLVLTDDLQTQAASLVKQSASIRAGISKSDANAAAIAATALADQLTDFCYNYEGATKPLAELRKGSPDVYDKDRKRIDLPVSGKSL
;
A
#
# COMPACT_ATOMS: atom_id res chain seq x y z
N ALA A 1 52.76 15.07 -39.21
CA ALA A 1 51.51 14.46 -38.68
C ALA A 1 51.35 14.91 -37.23
N ALA A 2 50.40 15.81 -36.98
CA ALA A 2 50.06 16.30 -35.64
C ALA A 2 48.73 15.68 -35.23
N ALA A 3 48.72 14.91 -34.14
CA ALA A 3 47.50 14.29 -33.60
C ALA A 3 47.06 15.06 -32.37
N ALA A 4 45.95 15.78 -32.49
CA ALA A 4 45.23 16.41 -31.40
C ALA A 4 44.58 15.34 -30.53
N ALA A 5 45.03 15.18 -29.30
CA ALA A 5 44.34 14.38 -28.27
C ALA A 5 43.56 15.34 -27.37
N ALA A 6 42.25 15.38 -27.58
CA ALA A 6 41.31 16.15 -26.80
C ALA A 6 41.34 15.73 -25.31
N LEU A 7 41.55 16.71 -24.42
CA LEU A 7 41.24 16.58 -23.01
C LEU A 7 39.74 16.30 -22.84
N ARG A 8 39.40 15.10 -22.37
CA ARG A 8 38.09 14.83 -21.77
C ARG A 8 38.17 15.17 -20.27
N PRO A 9 37.21 15.92 -19.70
CA PRO A 9 37.14 16.07 -18.26
C PRO A 9 36.80 14.71 -17.65
N ALA A 10 37.66 14.25 -16.74
CA ALA A 10 37.35 13.15 -15.86
C ALA A 10 36.14 13.57 -15.01
N PHE A 11 34.97 13.03 -15.35
CA PHE A 11 33.85 13.06 -14.45
C PHE A 11 34.32 12.40 -13.16
N ALA A 12 34.34 13.19 -12.09
CA ALA A 12 34.56 12.69 -10.74
C ALA A 12 33.51 11.60 -10.50
N GLU A 13 33.93 10.35 -10.52
CA GLU A 13 33.16 9.26 -9.95
C GLU A 13 33.04 9.57 -8.45
N GLU A 14 31.95 10.26 -8.10
CA GLU A 14 31.40 10.21 -6.76
C GLU A 14 31.22 8.73 -6.43
N LYS A 15 32.17 8.20 -5.66
CA LYS A 15 31.99 6.97 -4.92
C LYS A 15 30.94 7.26 -3.84
N PHE A 16 29.68 7.35 -4.24
CA PHE A 16 28.55 7.04 -3.40
C PHE A 16 28.67 5.56 -3.08
N VAL A 17 29.51 5.25 -2.09
CA VAL A 17 29.51 3.95 -1.43
C VAL A 17 28.17 3.88 -0.71
N ALA A 18 27.15 3.45 -1.44
CA ALA A 18 26.00 2.80 -0.87
C ALA A 18 26.57 1.61 -0.08
N LYS A 19 26.82 1.85 1.21
CA LYS A 19 27.14 0.83 2.20
C LYS A 19 26.05 -0.21 2.04
N ARG A 20 26.37 -1.30 1.35
CA ARG A 20 25.47 -2.45 1.20
C ARG A 20 25.06 -2.83 2.63
N ALA A 21 23.76 -2.89 2.86
CA ALA A 21 23.18 -3.52 4.03
C ALA A 21 23.48 -5.02 3.94
N THR A 22 24.73 -5.39 4.23
CA THR A 22 25.14 -6.75 4.57
C THR A 22 24.89 -6.87 6.06
N ASP A 23 23.69 -7.32 6.42
CA ASP A 23 23.45 -8.33 7.44
C ASP A 23 21.97 -8.29 7.85
N ALA A 24 21.34 -9.46 7.90
CA ALA A 24 20.01 -9.67 8.48
C ALA A 24 19.97 -9.43 10.01
N SER A 25 21.05 -8.89 10.60
CA SER A 25 21.15 -8.47 12.00
C SER A 25 21.11 -6.94 12.19
N GLN A 26 20.90 -6.18 11.11
CA GLN A 26 20.81 -4.73 11.20
C GLN A 26 19.45 -4.32 11.77
N LEU A 27 19.49 -3.70 12.95
CA LEU A 27 18.32 -3.10 13.58
C LEU A 27 17.94 -1.82 12.82
N VAL A 28 16.64 -1.57 12.63
CA VAL A 28 16.14 -0.33 11.99
C VAL A 28 16.50 0.92 12.81
N GLY A 29 16.90 0.77 14.08
CA GLY A 29 17.46 1.85 14.89
C GLY A 29 17.91 1.38 16.28
N SER A 30 18.73 2.18 16.97
CA SER A 30 19.23 1.89 18.32
C SER A 30 18.23 2.23 19.44
N GLY A 31 17.21 3.06 19.15
CA GLY A 31 16.19 3.50 20.11
C GLY A 31 14.97 2.57 20.23
N GLY A 32 14.89 1.54 19.38
CA GLY A 32 13.74 0.64 19.30
C GLY A 32 12.48 1.29 18.70
N LEU A 33 11.61 0.45 18.14
CA LEU A 33 10.27 0.84 17.74
C LEU A 33 9.38 1.10 18.97
N SER A 34 8.66 2.22 18.98
CA SER A 34 7.69 2.48 20.05
C SER A 34 6.51 1.50 19.98
N SER A 35 6.02 1.04 21.14
CA SER A 35 4.88 0.09 21.20
C SER A 35 3.62 0.64 20.52
N TYR A 36 3.44 1.97 20.52
CA TYR A 36 2.34 2.62 19.80
C TYR A 36 2.45 2.44 18.28
N ASN A 37 3.63 2.70 17.70
CA ASN A 37 3.85 2.53 16.27
C ASN A 37 3.86 1.04 15.86
N GLU A 38 4.34 0.16 16.74
CA GLU A 38 4.24 -1.28 16.54
C GLU A 38 2.78 -1.75 16.46
N LEU A 39 1.94 -1.30 17.40
CA LEU A 39 0.52 -1.66 17.44
C LEU A 39 -0.24 -1.11 16.23
N LYS A 40 0.04 0.13 15.82
CA LYS A 40 -0.53 0.73 14.60
C LYS A 40 -0.16 -0.05 13.35
N LEU A 41 1.12 -0.35 13.17
CA LEU A 41 1.58 -1.11 12.01
C LEU A 41 0.97 -2.51 12.00
N LYS A 42 0.87 -3.19 13.15
CA LYS A 42 0.19 -4.49 13.26
C LYS A 42 -1.30 -4.42 12.89
N SER A 43 -2.01 -3.36 13.30
CA SER A 43 -3.42 -3.15 12.92
C SER A 43 -3.56 -2.96 11.42
N ALA A 44 -2.76 -2.07 10.84
CA ALA A 44 -2.78 -1.77 9.41
C ALA A 44 -2.45 -3.02 8.56
N LEU A 45 -1.48 -3.83 8.99
CA LEU A 45 -1.14 -5.10 8.32
C LEU A 45 -2.26 -6.13 8.41
N LYS A 46 -3.00 -6.16 9.53
CA LYS A 46 -4.16 -7.03 9.67
C LYS A 46 -5.29 -6.60 8.72
N GLU A 47 -5.56 -5.31 8.64
CA GLU A 47 -6.56 -4.76 7.71
C GLU A 47 -6.19 -5.03 6.25
N LEU A 48 -4.90 -4.88 5.89
CA LEU A 48 -4.40 -5.22 4.56
C LEU A 48 -4.56 -6.72 4.23
N ALA A 49 -4.42 -7.61 5.21
CA ALA A 49 -4.61 -9.04 5.02
C ALA A 49 -6.09 -9.42 4.78
N GLU A 50 -7.03 -8.58 5.22
CA GLU A 50 -8.47 -8.75 5.02
C GLU A 50 -8.99 -8.05 3.75
N ALA A 51 -8.16 -7.23 3.09
CA ALA A 51 -8.53 -6.48 1.90
C ALA A 51 -8.78 -7.38 0.68
N PRO A 52 -9.73 -7.03 -0.21
CA PRO A 52 -9.95 -7.74 -1.46
C PRO A 52 -8.82 -7.45 -2.44
N VAL A 53 -8.02 -8.47 -2.79
CA VAL A 53 -6.87 -8.30 -3.68
C VAL A 53 -7.14 -8.94 -5.03
N SER A 54 -7.24 -8.11 -6.08
CA SER A 54 -7.35 -8.59 -7.46
C SER A 54 -6.09 -9.34 -7.92
N THR A 55 -6.24 -10.29 -8.84
CA THR A 55 -5.16 -11.14 -9.35
C THR A 55 -4.01 -10.36 -9.97
N ASP A 56 -4.28 -9.18 -10.54
CA ASP A 56 -3.28 -8.37 -11.24
C ASP A 56 -2.28 -7.72 -10.27
N ILE A 57 -2.77 -7.31 -9.10
CA ILE A 57 -1.99 -6.59 -8.09
C ILE A 57 -1.48 -7.52 -6.97
N LYS A 58 -2.03 -8.74 -6.88
CA LYS A 58 -1.69 -9.73 -5.86
C LYS A 58 -0.18 -9.97 -5.70
N PRO A 59 0.63 -10.15 -6.77
CA PRO A 59 2.05 -10.38 -6.60
C PRO A 59 2.77 -9.23 -5.89
N SER A 60 2.36 -7.98 -6.17
CA SER A 60 2.94 -6.80 -5.54
C SER A 60 2.48 -6.65 -4.09
N VAL A 61 1.19 -6.90 -3.81
CA VAL A 61 0.65 -6.87 -2.45
C VAL A 61 1.29 -7.94 -1.57
N ASP A 62 1.47 -9.17 -2.07
CA ASP A 62 2.14 -10.25 -1.34
C ASP A 62 3.58 -9.88 -0.95
N ILE A 63 4.33 -9.23 -1.86
CA ILE A 63 5.70 -8.74 -1.58
C ILE A 63 5.67 -7.70 -0.46
N ILE A 64 4.74 -6.74 -0.51
CA ILE A 64 4.66 -5.68 0.52
C ILE A 64 4.25 -6.28 1.86
N SER A 65 3.24 -7.16 1.88
CA SER A 65 2.73 -7.83 3.08
C SER A 65 3.75 -8.78 3.73
N THR A 66 4.69 -9.33 2.98
CA THR A 66 5.77 -10.17 3.54
C THR A 66 6.93 -9.35 4.09
N VAL A 67 7.19 -8.16 3.55
CA VAL A 67 8.35 -7.35 3.92
C VAL A 67 8.05 -6.35 5.03
N LEU A 68 6.88 -5.71 5.05
CA LEU A 68 6.51 -4.73 6.09
C LEU A 68 6.52 -5.25 7.53
N PRO A 69 6.12 -6.51 7.82
CA PRO A 69 6.19 -7.05 9.19
C PRO A 69 7.59 -7.06 9.79
N LEU A 70 8.65 -7.08 8.96
CA LEU A 70 10.04 -7.05 9.44
C LEU A 70 10.34 -5.78 10.26
N ILE A 71 9.68 -4.65 9.94
CA ILE A 71 9.81 -3.40 10.70
C ILE A 71 9.30 -3.57 12.14
N THR A 72 8.21 -4.32 12.35
CA THR A 72 7.71 -4.62 13.71
C THR A 72 8.68 -5.48 14.53
N GLN A 73 9.55 -6.22 13.85
CA GLN A 73 10.59 -7.06 14.46
C GLN A 73 11.92 -6.30 14.63
N ASN A 74 11.92 -4.97 14.41
CA ASN A 74 13.11 -4.12 14.31
C ASN A 74 14.14 -4.60 13.26
N GLN A 75 13.76 -5.42 12.29
CA GLN A 75 14.65 -5.89 11.23
C GLN A 75 14.57 -4.94 10.02
N VAL A 76 15.71 -4.71 9.36
CA VAL A 76 15.74 -3.90 8.14
C VAL A 76 15.00 -4.62 7.01
N PRO A 77 13.85 -4.10 6.54
CA PRO A 77 13.15 -4.66 5.41
C PRO A 77 13.93 -4.42 4.11
N ASP A 78 13.75 -5.30 3.13
CA ASP A 78 14.27 -5.10 1.78
C ASP A 78 13.47 -3.99 1.07
N SER A 79 13.90 -2.74 1.29
CA SER A 79 13.27 -1.55 0.70
C SER A 79 13.27 -1.56 -0.84
N ALA A 80 14.19 -2.28 -1.49
CA ALA A 80 14.21 -2.39 -2.94
C ALA A 80 13.06 -3.28 -3.45
N LYS A 81 12.69 -4.33 -2.71
CA LYS A 81 11.50 -5.13 -3.02
C LYS A 81 10.21 -4.32 -2.86
N ILE A 82 10.11 -3.51 -1.81
CA ILE A 82 8.96 -2.62 -1.59
C ILE A 82 8.82 -1.65 -2.76
N SER A 83 9.90 -0.94 -3.14
CA SER A 83 9.85 0.03 -4.25
C SER A 83 9.47 -0.64 -5.57
N LYS A 84 10.04 -1.80 -5.90
CA LYS A 84 9.66 -2.55 -7.12
C LYS A 84 8.19 -2.94 -7.13
N ALA A 85 7.63 -3.36 -6.00
CA ALA A 85 6.23 -3.72 -5.88
C ALA A 85 5.32 -2.49 -6.05
N THR A 86 5.66 -1.35 -5.45
CA THR A 86 4.88 -0.11 -5.61
C THR A 86 4.98 0.46 -7.03
N ASP A 87 6.14 0.34 -7.68
CA ASP A 87 6.32 0.73 -9.08
C ASP A 87 5.50 -0.16 -10.02
N ALA A 88 5.46 -1.47 -9.76
CA ALA A 88 4.62 -2.40 -10.52
C ALA A 88 3.13 -2.06 -10.38
N ILE A 89 2.66 -1.71 -9.18
CA ILE A 89 1.30 -1.22 -8.97
C ILE A 89 1.05 0.06 -9.77
N SER A 90 1.97 1.03 -9.71
CA SER A 90 1.84 2.30 -10.44
C SER A 90 1.78 2.15 -11.96
N ASN A 91 2.34 1.08 -12.53
CA ASN A 91 2.33 0.82 -13.97
C ASN A 91 1.05 0.10 -14.44
N LEU A 92 0.27 -0.50 -13.53
CA LEU A 92 -0.95 -1.25 -13.85
C LEU A 92 -2.20 -0.37 -13.88
N VAL A 93 -2.10 0.88 -13.46
CA VAL A 93 -3.27 1.66 -13.09
C VAL A 93 -4.07 2.16 -14.28
N LEU A 94 -5.39 2.05 -14.18
CA LEU A 94 -6.35 2.27 -15.27
C LEU A 94 -7.05 3.65 -15.24
N THR A 95 -7.05 4.35 -14.10
CA THR A 95 -7.78 5.62 -13.90
C THR A 95 -6.94 6.67 -13.17
N ASP A 96 -7.23 7.95 -13.37
CA ASP A 96 -6.49 9.08 -12.79
C ASP A 96 -6.45 9.07 -11.25
N ASP A 97 -7.57 8.69 -10.62
CA ASP A 97 -7.68 8.60 -9.16
C ASP A 97 -6.79 7.48 -8.59
N LEU A 98 -6.85 6.29 -9.19
CA LEU A 98 -5.99 5.18 -8.79
C LEU A 98 -4.52 5.51 -9.07
N GLN A 99 -4.21 6.29 -10.11
CA GLN A 99 -2.84 6.65 -10.47
C GLN A 99 -2.25 7.57 -9.41
N THR A 100 -3.07 8.49 -8.89
CA THR A 100 -2.70 9.36 -7.77
C THR A 100 -2.46 8.55 -6.49
N GLN A 101 -3.31 7.56 -6.22
CA GLN A 101 -3.11 6.65 -5.08
C GLN A 101 -1.81 5.85 -5.22
N ALA A 102 -1.55 5.27 -6.40
CA ALA A 102 -0.33 4.51 -6.64
C ALA A 102 0.95 5.37 -6.56
N ALA A 103 0.91 6.62 -7.04
CA ALA A 103 2.02 7.56 -6.87
C ALA A 103 2.27 7.88 -5.38
N SER A 104 1.22 7.95 -4.56
CA SER A 104 1.37 8.07 -3.11
C SER A 104 2.03 6.83 -2.49
N LEU A 105 1.70 5.61 -2.95
CA LEU A 105 2.38 4.38 -2.49
C LEU A 105 3.89 4.42 -2.78
N VAL A 106 4.28 4.86 -3.98
CA VAL A 106 5.70 5.05 -4.34
C VAL A 106 6.36 6.04 -3.39
N LYS A 107 5.70 7.16 -3.07
CA LYS A 107 6.20 8.16 -2.13
C LYS A 107 6.37 7.59 -0.71
N GLN A 108 5.44 6.76 -0.23
CA GLN A 108 5.58 6.10 1.06
C GLN A 108 6.72 5.08 1.07
N SER A 109 6.94 4.34 -0.03
CA SER A 109 8.09 3.44 -0.15
C SER A 109 9.44 4.19 0.00
N ALA A 110 9.54 5.39 -0.59
CA ALA A 110 10.70 6.25 -0.45
C ALA A 110 10.89 6.76 0.99
N SER A 111 9.80 7.10 1.68
CA SER A 111 9.81 7.48 3.09
C SER A 111 10.28 6.34 4.01
N ILE A 112 9.86 5.10 3.74
CA ILE A 112 10.35 3.91 4.46
C ILE A 112 11.87 3.78 4.27
N ARG A 113 12.35 3.87 3.02
CA ARG A 113 13.79 3.83 2.71
C ARG A 113 14.57 4.93 3.42
N ALA A 114 14.01 6.14 3.49
CA ALA A 114 14.61 7.27 4.19
C ALA A 114 14.63 7.09 5.72
N GLY A 115 13.59 6.50 6.31
CA GLY A 115 13.57 6.15 7.74
C GLY A 115 14.65 5.12 8.08
N ILE A 116 14.76 4.07 7.26
CA ILE A 116 15.79 3.03 7.40
C ILE A 116 17.19 3.61 7.26
N SER A 117 17.44 4.45 6.25
CA SER A 117 18.78 5.04 6.04
C SER A 117 19.22 5.98 7.16
N LYS A 118 18.26 6.60 7.85
CA LYS A 118 18.48 7.43 9.05
C LYS A 118 18.52 6.63 10.35
N SER A 119 18.34 5.31 10.30
CA SER A 119 18.22 4.45 11.49
C SER A 119 17.09 4.90 12.43
N ASP A 120 16.00 5.43 11.88
CA ASP A 120 14.81 5.87 12.60
C ASP A 120 13.67 4.86 12.41
N ALA A 121 13.57 3.93 13.36
CA ALA A 121 12.54 2.88 13.37
C ALA A 121 11.12 3.45 13.47
N ASN A 122 10.93 4.59 14.14
CA ASN A 122 9.61 5.19 14.28
C ASN A 122 9.17 5.87 12.97
N ALA A 123 10.06 6.61 12.31
CA ALA A 123 9.78 7.17 10.99
C ALA A 123 9.51 6.08 9.95
N ALA A 124 10.29 5.00 9.96
CA ALA A 124 10.07 3.85 9.08
C ALA A 124 8.71 3.18 9.34
N ALA A 125 8.32 2.99 10.61
CA ALA A 125 7.03 2.40 10.98
C ALA A 125 5.84 3.31 10.66
N ILE A 126 5.97 4.63 10.82
CA ILE A 126 4.92 5.60 10.43
C ILE A 126 4.69 5.53 8.92
N ALA A 127 5.77 5.54 8.12
CA ALA A 127 5.67 5.42 6.67
C ALA A 127 5.13 4.05 6.23
N ALA A 128 5.52 2.98 6.92
CA ALA A 128 5.01 1.63 6.68
C ALA A 128 3.51 1.49 7.00
N THR A 129 3.05 2.12 8.08
CA THR A 129 1.64 2.16 8.43
C THR A 129 0.86 2.91 7.35
N ALA A 130 1.33 4.09 6.96
CA ALA A 130 0.71 4.86 5.88
C ALA A 130 0.69 4.11 4.54
N LEU A 131 1.75 3.35 4.22
CA LEU A 131 1.78 2.51 3.03
C LEU A 131 0.74 1.39 3.12
N ALA A 132 0.62 0.70 4.26
CA ALA A 132 -0.35 -0.37 4.45
C ALA A 132 -1.80 0.14 4.38
N ASP A 133 -2.11 1.26 5.03
CA ASP A 133 -3.43 1.89 4.98
C ASP A 133 -3.81 2.28 3.54
N GLN A 134 -2.89 2.98 2.84
CA GLN A 134 -3.13 3.40 1.46
C GLN A 134 -3.22 2.21 0.49
N LEU A 135 -2.48 1.13 0.74
CA LEU A 135 -2.52 -0.07 -0.08
C LEU A 135 -3.86 -0.81 0.12
N THR A 136 -4.38 -0.84 1.35
CA THR A 136 -5.72 -1.35 1.65
C THR A 136 -6.78 -0.57 0.88
N ASP A 137 -6.77 0.76 0.97
CA ASP A 137 -7.69 1.62 0.22
C ASP A 137 -7.57 1.40 -1.30
N PHE A 138 -6.34 1.31 -1.80
CA PHE A 138 -6.08 1.01 -3.22
C PHE A 138 -6.68 -0.33 -3.64
N CYS A 139 -6.56 -1.37 -2.81
CA CYS A 139 -7.15 -2.69 -3.11
C CYS A 139 -8.67 -2.61 -3.22
N TYR A 140 -9.34 -1.92 -2.28
CA TYR A 140 -10.79 -1.71 -2.36
C TYR A 140 -11.21 -0.92 -3.61
N ASN A 141 -10.50 0.15 -3.93
CA ASN A 141 -10.82 1.00 -5.08
C ASN A 141 -10.54 0.28 -6.41
N TYR A 142 -9.45 -0.50 -6.50
CA TYR A 142 -9.11 -1.27 -7.69
C TYR A 142 -10.11 -2.41 -7.93
N GLU A 143 -10.51 -3.13 -6.88
CA GLU A 143 -11.57 -4.15 -6.99
C GLU A 143 -12.91 -3.52 -7.40
N GLY A 144 -13.27 -2.37 -6.81
CA GLY A 144 -14.48 -1.63 -7.21
C GLY A 144 -14.45 -1.12 -8.65
N ALA A 145 -13.29 -0.75 -9.17
CA ALA A 145 -13.12 -0.31 -10.56
C ALA A 145 -13.17 -1.48 -11.56
N THR A 146 -12.63 -2.66 -11.19
CA THR A 146 -12.59 -3.85 -12.05
C THR A 146 -13.88 -4.67 -12.00
N LYS A 147 -14.59 -4.64 -10.86
CA LYS A 147 -15.93 -5.21 -10.68
C LYS A 147 -16.85 -4.10 -10.20
N PRO A 148 -17.29 -3.19 -11.10
CA PRO A 148 -18.29 -2.20 -10.73
C PRO A 148 -19.48 -2.96 -10.15
N LEU A 149 -19.82 -2.65 -8.89
CA LEU A 149 -21.02 -3.15 -8.25
C LEU A 149 -22.14 -2.99 -9.27
N ALA A 150 -22.73 -4.11 -9.70
CA ALA A 150 -23.76 -4.09 -10.72
C ALA A 150 -24.75 -2.98 -10.36
N GLU A 151 -25.03 -2.07 -11.30
CA GLU A 151 -26.06 -1.05 -11.11
C GLU A 151 -27.23 -1.74 -10.43
N LEU A 152 -27.62 -1.28 -9.23
CA LEU A 152 -28.82 -1.74 -8.56
C LEU A 152 -29.97 -1.48 -9.55
N ARG A 153 -30.27 -2.49 -10.38
CA ARG A 153 -31.09 -2.37 -11.57
C ARG A 153 -32.41 -1.74 -11.16
N LYS A 154 -32.73 -0.57 -11.74
CA LYS A 154 -33.94 -0.18 -12.51
C LYS A 154 -35.28 -0.92 -12.25
N GLY A 155 -35.46 -1.46 -11.06
CA GLY A 155 -36.57 -2.35 -10.70
C GLY A 155 -36.68 -2.58 -9.20
N SER A 156 -35.88 -1.88 -8.37
CA SER A 156 -36.23 -1.64 -6.98
C SER A 156 -37.63 -1.01 -6.98
N PRO A 157 -38.66 -1.64 -6.40
CA PRO A 157 -39.95 -0.99 -6.27
C PRO A 157 -39.72 0.31 -5.52
N ASP A 158 -40.29 1.40 -6.02
CA ASP A 158 -40.20 2.70 -5.36
C ASP A 158 -40.51 2.51 -3.87
N VAL A 159 -39.63 3.05 -3.01
CA VAL A 159 -39.77 3.00 -1.54
C VAL A 159 -41.13 3.58 -1.10
N TYR A 160 -41.79 4.32 -1.98
CA TYR A 160 -43.14 4.82 -1.81
C TYR A 160 -43.95 4.73 -3.10
N ASP A 161 -44.72 3.67 -3.26
CA ASP A 161 -45.75 3.54 -4.29
C ASP A 161 -47.06 4.10 -3.72
N LYS A 162 -47.48 5.28 -4.21
CA LYS A 162 -48.67 6.01 -3.75
C LYS A 162 -49.98 5.29 -4.12
N ASP A 163 -49.91 4.35 -5.07
CA ASP A 163 -51.03 3.56 -5.58
C ASP A 163 -51.03 2.10 -5.08
N ARG A 164 -49.98 1.67 -4.34
CA ARG A 164 -50.04 0.45 -3.52
C ARG A 164 -51.04 0.64 -2.40
N LYS A 165 -52.30 0.28 -2.69
CA LYS A 165 -53.31 -0.02 -1.68
C LYS A 165 -52.65 -0.93 -0.63
N ARG A 166 -52.65 -0.43 0.61
CA ARG A 166 -52.25 -1.11 1.86
C ARG A 166 -51.94 -2.59 1.66
N ILE A 167 -50.68 -2.96 1.81
CA ILE A 167 -50.32 -4.36 1.99
C ILE A 167 -51.02 -4.80 3.28
N ASP A 168 -52.08 -5.59 3.14
CA ASP A 168 -52.77 -6.21 4.26
C ASP A 168 -51.81 -7.28 4.81
N LEU A 169 -51.04 -6.89 5.82
CA LEU A 169 -50.23 -7.82 6.58
C LEU A 169 -51.21 -8.75 7.28
N PRO A 170 -51.15 -10.09 7.07
CA PRO A 170 -51.99 -11.00 7.83
C PRO A 170 -51.62 -10.83 9.31
N VAL A 171 -52.53 -10.25 10.08
CA VAL A 171 -52.40 -10.11 11.53
C VAL A 171 -52.54 -11.51 12.11
N SER A 172 -51.42 -12.25 12.12
CA SER A 172 -51.32 -13.50 12.83
C SER A 172 -51.27 -13.19 14.32
N GLY A 173 -52.45 -13.21 14.94
CA GLY A 173 -52.66 -13.00 16.37
C GLY A 173 -53.87 -13.82 16.81
N LYS A 174 -53.59 -15.05 17.23
CA LYS A 174 -54.49 -16.05 17.81
C LYS A 174 -55.71 -15.51 18.59
N SER A 175 -56.82 -16.23 18.37
CA SER A 175 -58.04 -16.33 19.18
C SER A 175 -57.85 -16.33 20.70
N LEU A 176 -58.73 -15.61 21.41
CA LEU A 176 -59.57 -16.08 22.52
C LEU A 176 -60.85 -15.24 22.59
#